data_AF-A0A1B4V6L7-F1
#
_entry.id   AF-A0A1B4V6L7-F1
#
_cell.length_a   1.000
_cell.length_b   1.000
_cell.length_c   1.000
_cell.angle_alpha   90.00
_cell.angle_beta   90.00
_cell.angle_gamma   90.00
#
_symmetry.space_group_name_H-M   'P 1'
#
loop_
_entity.id
_entity.type
_entity.pdbx_description
1 polymer ?
#
loop_
_entity_poly.entity_id
_entity_poly.type
_entity_poly.pdbx_seq_one_letter_code
_entity_poly.pdbx_strand_id
1 'polypeptide(L)'
;MHTAEKIRKLGFKRWYERALLEGHAYLVTCFLGMIVAIAGIEVVGGRQGLGQVLVGVAVGGLGVGVCLFSWQRYHRILILAEHLGAGATCGRCGHYARFGLIGSGGSDMDDPREQPQERGPIWLHVKCRECGNEWVI
;
A
#
# COMPACT_ATOMS: atom_id res chain seq x y z
N MET A 1 13.36 -1.00 2.88
CA MET A 1 14.13 0.04 2.14
C MET A 1 13.27 1.27 2.16
N HIS A 2 13.75 2.36 2.77
CA HIS A 2 12.98 3.59 2.97
C HIS A 2 12.24 4.08 1.72
N THR A 3 10.92 4.27 1.84
CA THR A 3 10.03 4.76 0.79
C THR A 3 10.57 6.04 0.14
N ALA A 4 11.07 6.97 0.96
CA ALA A 4 11.70 8.19 0.49
C ALA A 4 13.00 7.94 -0.31
N GLU A 5 13.77 6.91 0.05
CA GLU A 5 14.97 6.55 -0.68
C GLU A 5 14.65 5.88 -2.03
N LYS A 6 13.56 5.12 -2.10
CA LYS A 6 13.00 4.63 -3.37
C LYS A 6 12.56 5.79 -4.25
N ILE A 7 11.86 6.79 -3.69
CA ILE A 7 11.43 8.01 -4.41
C ILE A 7 12.66 8.79 -4.92
N ARG A 8 13.71 8.93 -4.11
CA ARG A 8 14.95 9.61 -4.47
C ARG A 8 15.67 8.92 -5.65
N LYS A 9 15.74 7.58 -5.64
CA LYS A 9 16.44 6.80 -6.66
C LYS A 9 15.65 6.62 -7.96
N LEU A 10 14.35 6.37 -7.88
CA LEU A 10 13.49 6.04 -9.03
C LEU A 10 12.79 7.27 -9.63
N GLY A 11 12.69 8.35 -8.86
CA GLY A 11 11.85 9.51 -9.16
C GLY A 11 10.40 9.29 -8.75
N PHE A 12 9.72 10.38 -8.37
CA PHE A 12 8.35 10.36 -7.85
C PHE A 12 7.35 9.65 -8.78
N LYS A 13 7.40 9.96 -10.08
CA LYS A 13 6.47 9.37 -11.07
C LYS A 13 6.55 7.84 -11.13
N ARG A 14 7.76 7.28 -11.26
CA ARG A 14 7.95 5.82 -11.33
C ARG A 14 7.63 5.14 -10.01
N TRP A 15 7.93 5.80 -8.88
CA TRP A 15 7.54 5.30 -7.57
C TRP A 15 6.01 5.26 -7.43
N TYR A 16 5.31 6.33 -7.82
CA TYR A 16 3.85 6.42 -7.78
C TYR A 16 3.19 5.34 -8.63
N GLU A 17 3.68 5.12 -9.86
CA GLU A 17 3.20 4.04 -10.74
C GLU A 17 3.37 2.66 -10.08
N ARG A 18 4.51 2.39 -9.43
CA ARG A 18 4.73 1.12 -8.71
C ARG A 18 3.84 0.98 -7.49
N ALA A 19 3.67 2.04 -6.71
CA ALA A 19 2.77 2.04 -5.55
C ALA A 19 1.33 1.73 -5.99
N LEU A 20 0.88 2.31 -7.12
CA LEU A 20 -0.43 2.01 -7.68
C LEU A 20 -0.57 0.55 -8.09
N LEU A 21 0.42 0.00 -8.82
CA LEU A 21 0.43 -1.40 -9.25
C LEU A 21 0.45 -2.37 -8.07
N GLU A 22 1.25 -2.06 -7.04
CA GLU A 22 1.33 -2.85 -5.82
C GLU A 22 -0.01 -2.83 -5.05
N GLY A 23 -0.65 -1.67 -4.94
CA GLY A 23 -2.01 -1.57 -4.41
C GLY A 23 -3.00 -2.47 -5.17
N HIS A 24 -2.99 -2.44 -6.50
CA HIS A 24 -3.85 -3.30 -7.32
C HIS A 24 -3.54 -4.79 -7.12
N ALA A 25 -2.28 -5.16 -6.94
CA ALA A 25 -1.91 -6.54 -6.64
C ALA A 25 -2.50 -7.01 -5.31
N TYR A 26 -2.50 -6.18 -4.26
CA TYR A 26 -3.18 -6.50 -3.00
C TYR A 26 -4.71 -6.59 -3.17
N LEU A 27 -5.31 -5.74 -4.00
CA LEU A 27 -6.73 -5.85 -4.33
C LEU A 27 -7.06 -7.18 -5.02
N VAL A 28 -6.26 -7.59 -6.01
CA VAL A 28 -6.40 -8.90 -6.66
C VAL A 28 -6.21 -10.04 -5.66
N THR A 29 -5.23 -9.93 -4.76
CA THR A 29 -4.99 -10.92 -3.69
C THR A 29 -6.18 -11.01 -2.73
N CYS A 30 -6.84 -9.88 -2.43
CA CYS A 30 -8.07 -9.86 -1.66
C CYS A 30 -9.20 -10.62 -2.37
N PHE A 31 -9.37 -10.43 -3.68
CA PHE A 31 -10.36 -11.20 -4.46
C PHE A 31 -10.05 -12.70 -4.45
N LEU A 32 -8.79 -13.09 -4.62
CA LEU A 32 -8.38 -14.51 -4.55
C LEU A 32 -8.66 -15.10 -3.16
N GLY A 33 -8.35 -14.37 -2.09
CA GLY A 33 -8.69 -14.79 -0.72
C GLY A 33 -10.19 -14.99 -0.52
N MET A 34 -11.02 -14.16 -1.16
CA MET A 34 -12.48 -14.25 -1.06
C MET A 34 -13.00 -15.50 -1.77
N ILE A 35 -12.44 -15.82 -2.93
CA ILE A 35 -12.74 -17.07 -3.65
C ILE A 35 -12.37 -18.28 -2.79
N VAL A 36 -11.20 -18.27 -2.16
CA VAL A 36 -10.78 -19.34 -1.23
C VAL A 36 -11.72 -19.45 -0.03
N ALA A 37 -12.17 -18.32 0.52
CA ALA A 37 -13.13 -18.30 1.62
C ALA A 37 -14.46 -18.97 1.24
N ILE A 38 -15.00 -18.61 0.07
CA ILE A 38 -16.24 -19.19 -0.47
C ILE A 38 -16.08 -20.68 -0.78
N ALA A 39 -14.96 -21.08 -1.41
CA ALA A 39 -14.66 -22.49 -1.65
C ALA A 39 -14.57 -23.30 -0.34
N GLY A 40 -14.00 -22.70 0.71
CA GLY A 40 -14.00 -23.30 2.05
C GLY A 40 -15.40 -23.56 2.58
N ILE A 41 -16.34 -22.61 2.40
CA ILE A 41 -17.75 -22.75 2.79
C ILE A 41 -18.44 -23.86 1.99
N GLU A 42 -18.12 -24.03 0.71
CA GLU A 42 -18.68 -25.11 -0.11
C GLU A 42 -18.25 -26.49 0.37
N VAL A 43 -16.97 -26.65 0.74
CA VAL A 43 -16.44 -27.87 1.38
C VAL A 43 -17.14 -28.15 2.71
N VAL A 44 -17.55 -27.08 3.42
CA VAL A 44 -18.36 -27.17 4.63
C VAL A 44 -19.82 -27.59 4.33
N GLY A 45 -20.38 -27.20 3.19
CA GLY A 45 -21.76 -27.51 2.79
C GLY A 45 -21.97 -28.93 2.25
N GLY A 46 -20.98 -29.51 1.55
CA GLY A 46 -21.10 -30.82 0.89
C GLY A 46 -20.87 -32.07 1.77
N ARG A 47 -21.02 -31.97 3.09
CA ARG A 47 -20.37 -32.91 4.04
C ARG A 47 -21.02 -34.30 4.22
N GLN A 48 -20.13 -35.28 4.48
CA GLN A 48 -20.43 -36.58 5.13
C GLN A 48 -19.54 -36.92 6.37
N GLY A 49 -18.65 -36.03 6.86
CA GLY A 49 -17.83 -36.31 8.07
C GLY A 49 -17.06 -35.13 8.70
N LEU A 50 -16.64 -35.28 9.97
CA LEU A 50 -15.98 -34.25 10.81
C LEU A 50 -14.61 -33.76 10.27
N GLY A 51 -13.85 -34.62 9.58
CA GLY A 51 -12.56 -34.22 9.00
C GLY A 51 -12.71 -33.16 7.91
N GLN A 52 -13.70 -33.33 7.02
CA GLN A 52 -14.03 -32.34 5.97
C GLN A 52 -14.52 -31.03 6.57
N VAL A 53 -15.16 -31.08 7.75
CA VAL A 53 -15.56 -29.88 8.49
C VAL A 53 -14.36 -29.01 8.84
N LEU A 54 -13.39 -29.61 9.51
CA LEU A 54 -12.19 -28.92 9.98
C LEU A 54 -11.38 -28.35 8.82
N VAL A 55 -11.23 -29.12 7.73
CA VAL A 55 -10.53 -28.66 6.53
C VAL A 55 -11.23 -27.44 5.91
N GLY A 56 -12.54 -27.50 5.71
CA GLY A 56 -13.28 -26.37 5.14
C GLY A 56 -13.24 -25.12 6.00
N VAL A 57 -13.31 -25.27 7.34
CA VAL A 57 -13.17 -24.15 8.28
C VAL A 57 -11.75 -23.56 8.26
N ALA A 58 -10.72 -24.41 8.22
CA ALA A 58 -9.33 -23.96 8.17
C ALA A 58 -9.02 -23.21 6.86
N VAL A 59 -9.42 -23.76 5.72
CA VAL A 59 -9.23 -23.13 4.40
C VAL A 59 -10.05 -21.85 4.29
N GLY A 60 -11.31 -21.88 4.72
CA GLY A 60 -12.18 -20.70 4.73
C GLY A 60 -11.63 -19.58 5.60
N GLY A 61 -11.18 -19.92 6.82
CA GLY A 61 -10.55 -19.00 7.75
C GLY A 61 -9.26 -18.39 7.19
N LEU A 62 -8.43 -19.19 6.51
CA LEU A 62 -7.23 -18.70 5.83
C LEU A 62 -7.58 -17.72 4.71
N GLY A 63 -8.59 -18.02 3.89
CA GLY A 63 -9.08 -17.12 2.85
C GLY A 63 -9.55 -15.77 3.41
N VAL A 64 -10.31 -15.78 4.50
CA VAL A 64 -10.74 -14.57 5.22
C VAL A 64 -9.54 -13.79 5.78
N GLY A 65 -8.58 -14.47 6.40
CA GLY A 65 -7.35 -13.85 6.92
C GLY A 65 -6.56 -13.13 5.82
N VAL A 66 -6.38 -13.77 4.66
CA VAL A 66 -5.72 -13.18 3.49
C VAL A 66 -6.49 -11.98 2.95
N CYS A 67 -7.83 -12.03 2.90
CA CYS A 67 -8.66 -10.89 2.50
C CYS A 67 -8.42 -9.68 3.40
N LEU A 68 -8.56 -9.86 4.71
CA LEU A 68 -8.44 -8.77 5.68
C LEU A 68 -7.03 -8.15 5.65
N PHE A 69 -6.01 -8.99 5.57
CA PHE A 69 -4.62 -8.53 5.46
C PHE A 69 -4.39 -7.71 4.19
N SER A 70 -4.81 -8.27 3.04
CA SER A 70 -4.65 -7.63 1.74
C SER A 70 -5.42 -6.31 1.65
N TRP A 71 -6.64 -6.26 2.19
CA TRP A 71 -7.47 -5.05 2.26
C TRP A 71 -6.81 -3.93 3.07
N GLN A 72 -6.30 -4.24 4.26
CA GLN A 72 -5.60 -3.26 5.09
C GLN A 72 -4.32 -2.74 4.44
N ARG A 73 -3.63 -3.58 3.67
CA ARG A 73 -2.44 -3.17 2.91
C ARG A 73 -2.82 -2.27 1.73
N TYR A 74 -3.84 -2.65 0.96
CA TYR A 74 -4.36 -1.86 -0.15
C TYR A 74 -4.75 -0.44 0.28
N HIS A 75 -5.57 -0.31 1.33
CA HIS A 75 -6.01 1.01 1.81
C HIS A 75 -4.85 1.90 2.23
N ARG A 76 -3.85 1.34 2.92
CA ARG A 76 -2.67 2.10 3.35
C ARG A 76 -1.89 2.64 2.16
N ILE A 77 -1.62 1.80 1.16
CA ILE A 77 -0.89 2.21 -0.04
C ILE A 77 -1.67 3.32 -0.77
N LEU A 78 -2.99 3.18 -0.87
CA LEU A 78 -3.84 4.14 -1.57
C LEU A 78 -3.87 5.51 -0.87
N ILE A 79 -4.06 5.54 0.46
CA ILE A 79 -4.08 6.78 1.24
C ILE A 79 -2.74 7.52 1.13
N LEU A 80 -1.62 6.78 1.18
CA LEU A 80 -0.29 7.36 1.02
C LEU A 80 -0.10 7.95 -0.37
N ALA A 81 -0.49 7.21 -1.41
CA ALA A 81 -0.40 7.66 -2.79
C ALA A 81 -1.25 8.93 -3.02
N GLU A 82 -2.46 8.98 -2.44
CA GLU A 82 -3.36 10.13 -2.53
C GLU A 82 -2.77 11.36 -1.82
N HIS A 83 -2.29 11.22 -0.58
CA HIS A 83 -1.67 12.34 0.16
C HIS A 83 -0.46 12.90 -0.59
N LEU A 84 0.43 12.02 -1.03
CA LEU A 84 1.64 12.44 -1.75
C LEU A 84 1.31 13.00 -3.14
N GLY A 85 0.31 12.46 -3.82
CA GLY A 85 -0.18 12.93 -5.11
C GLY A 85 -0.83 14.31 -5.02
N ALA A 86 -1.63 14.57 -3.98
CA ALA A 86 -2.26 15.86 -3.74
C ALA A 86 -1.21 16.97 -3.52
N GLY A 87 -0.13 16.66 -2.79
CA GLY A 87 0.99 17.58 -2.56
C GLY A 87 2.01 17.66 -3.70
N ALA A 88 1.88 16.84 -4.75
CA ALA A 88 2.87 16.74 -5.84
C ALA A 88 2.80 17.89 -6.87
N THR A 89 1.93 18.88 -6.67
CA THR A 89 1.77 20.01 -7.57
C THR A 89 2.53 21.22 -7.03
N CYS A 90 3.38 21.82 -7.85
CA CYS A 90 4.04 23.06 -7.45
C CYS A 90 3.04 24.22 -7.39
N GLY A 91 2.86 24.83 -6.22
CA GLY A 91 1.97 25.99 -6.05
C GLY A 91 2.36 27.25 -6.85
N ARG A 92 3.58 27.32 -7.39
CA ARG A 92 4.09 28.47 -8.15
C ARG A 92 3.96 28.35 -9.66
N CYS A 93 4.31 27.19 -10.23
CA CYS A 93 4.30 26.97 -11.68
C CYS A 93 3.25 25.95 -12.15
N GLY A 94 2.51 25.31 -11.23
CA GLY A 94 1.45 24.35 -11.55
C GLY A 94 1.92 23.04 -12.16
N HIS A 95 3.23 22.81 -12.32
CA HIS A 95 3.75 21.56 -12.86
C HIS A 95 3.59 20.42 -11.84
N TYR A 96 2.97 19.34 -12.30
CA TYR A 96 2.73 18.13 -11.54
C TYR A 96 3.94 17.18 -11.59
N ALA A 97 4.33 16.62 -10.44
CA ALA A 97 5.33 15.55 -10.34
C ALA A 97 6.72 15.85 -10.92
N ARG A 98 7.05 17.13 -11.20
CA ARG A 98 8.38 17.59 -11.65
C ARG A 98 9.17 18.26 -10.52
N PHE A 99 9.52 17.49 -9.51
CA PHE A 99 10.35 17.95 -8.40
C PHE A 99 11.44 16.94 -8.04
N GLY A 100 12.54 17.44 -7.47
CA GLY A 100 13.58 16.64 -6.84
C GLY A 100 13.34 16.55 -5.33
N LEU A 101 13.64 15.40 -4.74
CA LEU A 101 13.59 15.21 -3.29
C LEU A 101 14.88 15.78 -2.66
N ILE A 102 14.75 16.74 -1.74
CA ILE A 102 15.87 17.29 -0.97
C ILE A 102 16.04 16.53 0.34
N GLY A 103 14.93 16.22 1.00
CA GLY A 103 14.91 15.55 2.31
C GLY A 103 13.60 14.82 2.54
N SER A 104 13.60 13.97 3.56
CA SER A 104 12.43 13.19 3.95
C SER A 104 12.56 12.79 5.41
N GLY A 105 11.44 12.69 6.11
CA GLY A 105 11.38 12.10 7.44
C GLY A 105 10.03 11.45 7.72
N GLY A 106 9.91 10.85 8.89
CA GLY A 106 8.75 10.03 9.27
C GLY A 106 8.99 8.54 9.06
N SER A 107 8.11 7.73 9.63
CA SER A 107 8.21 6.27 9.70
C SER A 107 7.92 5.62 8.34
N ASP A 108 8.75 4.67 7.95
CA ASP A 108 8.65 3.94 6.70
C ASP A 108 7.48 2.94 6.66
N MET A 109 6.63 3.05 5.64
CA MET A 109 5.48 2.15 5.50
C MET A 109 5.89 0.68 5.28
N ASP A 110 7.11 0.48 4.80
CA ASP A 110 7.64 -0.77 4.26
C ASP A 110 8.73 -1.40 5.16
N ASP A 111 8.97 -0.84 6.35
CA ASP A 111 9.89 -1.42 7.34
C ASP A 111 9.12 -2.33 8.32
N PRO A 112 9.37 -3.66 8.32
CA PRO A 112 8.78 -4.58 9.27
C PRO A 112 9.23 -4.35 10.73
N ARG A 113 10.28 -3.56 10.95
CA ARG A 113 10.91 -3.35 12.26
C ARG A 113 10.37 -2.14 13.01
N GLU A 114 9.65 -1.25 12.34
CA GLU A 114 9.07 -0.08 12.97
C GLU A 114 7.84 -0.46 13.81
N GLN A 115 7.91 -0.18 15.11
CA GLN A 115 6.81 -0.43 16.03
C GLN A 115 5.64 0.52 15.71
N PRO A 116 4.37 0.06 15.80
CA PRO A 116 3.19 0.87 15.45
C PRO A 116 3.09 2.22 16.17
N GLN A 117 3.78 2.39 17.30
CA GLN A 117 3.70 3.55 18.19
C GLN A 117 4.66 4.70 17.82
N GLU A 118 5.68 4.44 17.01
CA GLU A 118 6.63 5.47 16.52
C GLU A 118 6.30 5.94 15.10
N ARG A 119 5.12 5.58 14.57
CA ARG A 119 4.69 5.99 13.23
C ARG A 119 4.33 7.47 13.15
N GLY A 120 5.34 8.33 13.02
CA GLY A 120 5.16 9.73 12.65
C GLY A 120 4.69 9.86 11.19
N PRO A 121 3.91 10.90 10.85
CA PRO A 121 3.48 11.14 9.47
C PRO A 121 4.72 11.29 8.57
N ILE A 122 4.71 10.59 7.42
CA ILE A 122 5.75 10.71 6.40
C ILE A 122 5.69 12.12 5.83
N TRP A 123 6.82 12.82 5.82
CA TRP A 123 6.96 14.13 5.19
C TRP A 123 8.11 14.11 4.18
N LEU A 124 7.92 14.81 3.06
CA LEU A 124 8.88 14.91 1.96
C LEU A 124 9.19 16.38 1.68
N HIS A 125 10.45 16.77 1.83
CA HIS A 125 10.96 18.07 1.41
C HIS A 125 11.36 18.00 -0.06
N VAL A 126 10.65 18.75 -0.91
CA VAL A 126 10.78 18.68 -2.37
C VAL A 126 11.09 20.05 -2.98
N LYS A 127 11.79 20.04 -4.11
CA LYS A 127 12.16 21.23 -4.90
C LYS A 127 11.69 21.10 -6.32
N CYS A 128 10.92 22.07 -6.81
CA CYS A 128 10.52 22.12 -8.21
C CYS A 128 11.76 22.20 -9.11
N ARG A 129 11.80 21.37 -10.16
CA ARG A 129 12.90 21.42 -11.15
C ARG A 129 12.80 22.59 -12.12
N GLU A 130 11.60 23.13 -12.34
CA GLU A 130 11.36 24.22 -13.29
C GLU A 130 11.56 25.60 -12.65
N CYS A 131 10.89 25.87 -11.52
CA CYS A 131 10.90 27.19 -10.88
C CYS A 131 11.76 27.26 -9.60
N GLY A 132 12.34 26.14 -9.17
CA GLY A 132 13.17 26.08 -7.95
C GLY A 132 12.41 26.23 -6.62
N ASN A 133 11.07 26.33 -6.64
CA ASN A 133 10.27 26.47 -5.42
C ASN A 133 10.38 25.24 -4.52
N GLU A 134 10.49 25.44 -3.21
CA GLU A 134 10.62 24.37 -2.22
C GLU A 134 9.37 24.28 -1.36
N TRP A 135 8.90 23.07 -1.07
CA TRP A 135 7.76 22.84 -0.19
C TRP A 135 7.86 21.47 0.50
N VAL A 136 7.02 21.28 1.50
CA VAL A 136 6.89 20.02 2.24
C VAL A 136 5.55 19.39 1.90
N ILE A 137 5.58 18.10 1.60
CA ILE A 137 4.41 17.23 1.43
C ILE A 137 4.29 16.35 2.66
#